data_AF-A0A8K0P4C8-F1
#
_entry.id   AF-A0A8K0P4C8-F1
#
_cell.length_a   1.000
_cell.length_b   1.000
_cell.length_c   1.000
_cell.angle_alpha   90.00
_cell.angle_beta   90.00
_cell.angle_gamma   90.00
#
_symmetry.space_group_name_H-M   'P 1'
#
loop_
_entity.id
_entity.type
_entity.pdbx_description
1 polymer ?
#
loop_
_entity_poly.entity_id
_entity_poly.type
_entity_poly.pdbx_seq_one_letter_code
_entity_poly.pdbx_strand_id
1 'polypeptide(L)'
;MKGAYDWARKTLDDHRKQVDGHNIVPVWETSDKLEYAARTIRGKITNKLPEYLTRFPPVIKHPFPSKAKAEPVDWTEAESSLEVDRSVDEVKWAKPGTRAGLDMLQSFLDKRLKLFGSKRNDPTVSALSNLSPWFHFG
;
A
#
# COMPACT_ATOMS: atom_id res chain seq x y z
N MET A 1 -14.41 32.55 -21.03
CA MET A 1 -13.97 31.82 -19.82
C MET A 1 -14.61 30.45 -19.65
N LYS A 2 -15.92 30.26 -19.91
CA LYS A 2 -16.61 28.95 -19.79
C LYS A 2 -16.02 27.83 -20.66
N GLY A 3 -15.73 28.10 -21.94
CA GLY A 3 -15.17 27.11 -22.86
C GLY A 3 -13.75 26.60 -22.53
N ALA A 4 -12.90 27.40 -21.89
CA ALA A 4 -11.56 26.98 -21.46
C ALA A 4 -11.63 26.07 -20.23
N TYR A 5 -12.56 26.35 -19.31
CA TYR A 5 -12.83 25.52 -18.14
C TYR A 5 -13.45 24.17 -18.54
N ASP A 6 -14.43 24.19 -19.45
CA ASP A 6 -15.09 22.98 -19.94
C ASP A 6 -14.12 22.08 -20.72
N TRP A 7 -13.20 22.68 -21.51
CA TRP A 7 -12.12 21.95 -22.18
C TRP A 7 -11.14 21.32 -21.18
N ALA A 8 -10.64 22.10 -20.20
CA ALA A 8 -9.69 21.59 -19.21
C ALA A 8 -10.30 20.46 -18.36
N ARG A 9 -11.57 20.60 -17.97
CA ARG A 9 -12.32 19.56 -17.25
C ARG A 9 -12.47 18.29 -18.07
N LYS A 10 -12.86 18.40 -19.34
CA LYS A 10 -12.96 17.26 -20.25
C LYS A 10 -11.62 16.57 -20.44
N THR A 11 -10.53 17.33 -20.64
CA THR A 11 -9.18 16.77 -20.74
C THR A 11 -8.77 16.05 -19.46
N LEU A 12 -9.06 16.61 -18.28
CA LEU A 12 -8.83 15.95 -16.99
C LEU A 12 -9.60 14.64 -16.87
N ASP A 13 -10.88 14.61 -17.24
CA ASP A 13 -11.70 13.40 -17.18
C ASP A 13 -11.23 12.35 -18.20
N ASP A 14 -10.85 12.76 -19.41
CA ASP A 14 -10.34 11.86 -20.47
C ASP A 14 -8.98 11.23 -20.09
N HIS A 15 -8.18 11.89 -19.24
CA HIS A 15 -6.80 11.49 -18.92
C HIS A 15 -6.57 11.03 -17.47
N ARG A 16 -7.60 11.06 -16.62
CA ARG A 16 -7.51 10.49 -15.27
C ARG A 16 -7.45 8.97 -15.35
N LYS A 17 -6.38 8.39 -14.81
CA LYS A 17 -6.19 6.95 -14.69
C LYS A 17 -6.18 6.56 -13.23
N GLN A 18 -6.90 5.50 -12.90
CA GLN A 18 -6.82 4.83 -11.61
C GLN A 18 -6.00 3.56 -11.77
N VAL A 19 -5.12 3.29 -10.81
CA VAL A 19 -4.28 2.08 -10.77
C VAL A 19 -4.41 1.48 -9.37
N ASP A 20 -4.58 0.16 -9.30
CA ASP A 20 -4.52 -0.58 -8.03
C ASP A 20 -3.04 -0.74 -7.67
N GLY A 21 -2.58 0.06 -6.71
CA GLY A 21 -1.20 0.03 -6.22
C GLY A 21 -0.99 -0.90 -5.02
N HIS A 22 -2.01 -1.64 -4.59
CA HIS A 22 -2.01 -2.34 -3.30
C HIS A 22 -2.20 -3.85 -3.41
N ASN A 23 -3.07 -4.31 -4.32
CA ASN A 23 -3.31 -5.74 -4.52
C ASN A 23 -2.39 -6.34 -5.58
N ILE A 24 -2.05 -7.63 -5.43
CA ILE A 24 -1.30 -8.38 -6.45
C ILE A 24 -2.13 -8.49 -7.73
N VAL A 25 -3.36 -9.00 -7.62
CA VAL A 25 -4.34 -9.00 -8.70
C VAL A 25 -5.26 -7.81 -8.46
N PRO A 26 -5.44 -6.89 -9.43
CA PRO A 26 -6.32 -5.74 -9.25
C PRO A 26 -7.71 -6.16 -8.77
N VAL A 27 -8.30 -5.39 -7.84
CA VAL A 27 -9.55 -5.79 -7.19
C VAL A 27 -10.69 -6.02 -8.20
N TRP A 28 -10.80 -5.17 -9.22
CA TRP A 28 -11.79 -5.29 -10.29
C TRP A 28 -11.49 -6.43 -11.27
N GLU A 29 -10.22 -6.83 -11.41
CA GLU A 29 -9.85 -8.01 -12.21
C GLU A 29 -10.05 -9.32 -11.44
N THR A 30 -10.05 -9.26 -10.11
CA THR A 30 -10.20 -10.43 -9.25
C THR A 30 -11.63 -10.95 -9.27
N SER A 31 -12.63 -10.08 -9.17
CA SER A 31 -14.05 -10.46 -9.17
C SER A 31 -14.95 -9.28 -9.48
N ASP A 32 -15.97 -9.51 -10.33
CA ASP A 32 -17.00 -8.50 -10.65
C ASP A 32 -18.04 -8.31 -9.53
N LYS A 33 -17.90 -9.03 -8.42
CA LYS A 33 -18.83 -9.00 -7.28
C LYS A 33 -18.13 -9.27 -5.96
N LEU A 34 -18.82 -8.88 -4.88
CA LEU A 34 -18.47 -9.29 -3.52
C LEU A 34 -18.55 -10.82 -3.40
N GLU A 35 -17.47 -11.41 -2.90
CA GLU A 35 -17.37 -12.84 -2.65
C GLU A 35 -17.74 -13.15 -1.20
N TYR A 36 -18.62 -14.14 -1.00
CA TYR A 36 -19.18 -14.40 0.34
C TYR A 36 -18.24 -15.19 1.26
N ALA A 37 -17.22 -15.86 0.72
CA ALA A 37 -16.29 -16.66 1.49
C ALA A 37 -14.90 -16.72 0.86
N ALA A 38 -13.89 -17.01 1.68
CA ALA A 38 -12.52 -17.20 1.20
C ALA A 38 -12.41 -18.31 0.14
N ARG A 39 -13.25 -19.36 0.21
CA ARG A 39 -13.26 -20.44 -0.79
C ARG A 39 -13.63 -19.95 -2.19
N THR A 40 -14.51 -18.96 -2.31
CA THR A 40 -15.01 -18.51 -3.62
C THR A 40 -14.09 -17.51 -4.29
N ILE A 41 -13.41 -16.64 -3.52
CA ILE A 41 -12.42 -15.72 -4.08
C ILE A 41 -11.05 -16.37 -4.33
N ARG A 42 -10.65 -17.37 -3.53
CA ARG A 42 -9.31 -17.97 -3.60
C ARG A 42 -8.97 -18.48 -5.00
N GLY A 43 -9.88 -19.22 -5.62
CA GLY A 43 -9.67 -19.77 -6.98
C GLY A 43 -9.47 -18.67 -8.02
N LYS A 44 -10.25 -17.58 -7.93
CA LYS A 44 -10.16 -16.44 -8.85
C LYS A 44 -8.80 -15.73 -8.75
N ILE A 45 -8.31 -15.53 -7.52
CA ILE A 45 -6.97 -14.98 -7.28
C ILE A 45 -5.90 -15.94 -7.80
N THR A 46 -5.92 -17.21 -7.37
CA THR A 46 -4.85 -18.17 -7.67
C THR A 46 -4.70 -18.43 -9.17
N ASN A 47 -5.80 -18.43 -9.92
CA ASN A 47 -5.76 -18.64 -11.37
C ASN A 47 -5.10 -17.47 -12.12
N LYS A 48 -5.10 -16.27 -11.54
CA LYS A 48 -4.49 -15.06 -12.10
C LYS A 48 -3.07 -14.81 -11.61
N LEU A 49 -2.61 -15.49 -10.55
CA LEU A 49 -1.24 -15.30 -10.03
C LEU A 49 -0.13 -15.45 -11.08
N PRO A 50 -0.17 -16.39 -12.04
CA PRO A 50 0.89 -16.49 -13.06
C PRO A 50 1.06 -15.23 -13.92
N GLU A 51 -0.01 -14.44 -14.11
CA GLU A 51 0.00 -13.20 -14.88
C GLU A 51 0.43 -12.00 -14.01
N TYR A 52 -0.06 -11.93 -12.78
CA TYR A 52 0.07 -10.73 -11.94
C TYR A 52 1.21 -10.79 -10.91
N LEU A 53 1.57 -11.98 -10.41
CA LEU A 53 2.65 -12.15 -9.42
C LEU A 53 4.02 -12.11 -10.14
N THR A 54 4.39 -10.93 -10.60
CA THR A 54 5.62 -10.68 -11.35
C THR A 54 6.57 -9.78 -10.54
N ARG A 55 7.80 -9.62 -11.03
CA ARG A 55 8.74 -8.65 -10.45
C ARG A 55 8.36 -7.25 -10.91
N PHE A 56 8.45 -6.28 -10.00
CA PHE A 56 8.31 -4.88 -10.36
C PHE A 56 9.49 -4.41 -11.23
N PRO A 57 9.24 -3.67 -12.33
CA PRO A 57 10.30 -3.03 -13.08
C PRO A 57 10.96 -1.93 -12.24
N PRO A 58 12.25 -1.60 -12.48
CA PRO A 58 12.89 -0.48 -11.80
C PRO A 58 12.22 0.84 -12.19
N VAL A 59 12.06 1.73 -11.21
CA VAL A 59 11.56 3.09 -11.45
C VAL A 59 12.63 3.87 -12.21
N ILE A 60 12.30 4.31 -13.43
CA ILE A 60 13.18 5.12 -14.27
C ILE A 60 12.84 6.60 -14.15
N LYS A 61 13.86 7.45 -14.21
CA LYS A 61 13.65 8.91 -14.30
C LYS A 61 13.05 9.25 -15.65
N HIS A 62 12.01 10.06 -15.64
CA HIS A 62 11.39 10.55 -16.86
C HIS A 62 12.40 11.43 -17.65
N PRO A 63 12.52 11.28 -18.99
CA PRO A 63 13.51 12.01 -19.80
C PRO A 63 13.23 13.52 -19.86
N PHE A 64 11.97 13.93 -19.66
CA PHE A 64 11.58 15.33 -19.63
C PHE A 64 11.44 15.79 -18.18
N PRO A 65 12.31 16.68 -17.68
CA PRO A 65 12.18 17.21 -16.33
C PRO A 65 10.97 18.13 -16.23
N SER A 66 10.26 18.06 -15.10
CA SER A 66 9.18 19.00 -14.80
C SER A 66 9.75 20.41 -14.59
N LYS A 67 9.06 21.41 -15.14
CA LYS A 67 9.33 22.83 -14.82
C LYS A 67 8.69 23.24 -13.48
N ALA A 68 7.69 22.50 -13.03
CA ALA A 68 7.06 22.73 -11.74
C ALA A 68 7.94 22.17 -10.62
N LYS A 69 8.30 23.03 -9.67
CA LYS A 69 8.91 22.62 -8.41
C LYS A 69 7.80 22.48 -7.38
N ALA A 70 7.84 21.42 -6.58
CA ALA A 70 6.99 21.32 -5.41
C ALA A 70 7.50 22.31 -4.36
N GLU A 71 6.57 23.00 -3.70
CA GLU A 71 6.91 23.80 -2.53
C GLU A 71 7.41 22.88 -1.39
N PRO A 72 8.38 23.33 -0.58
CA PRO A 72 8.78 22.58 0.60
C PRO A 72 7.60 22.34 1.54
N VAL A 73 7.52 21.14 2.11
CA VAL A 73 6.50 20.79 3.10
C VAL A 73 7.05 21.09 4.49
N ASP A 74 6.35 21.92 5.27
CA ASP A 74 6.59 22.07 6.70
C ASP A 74 5.90 20.93 7.46
N TRP A 75 6.69 19.95 7.89
CA TRP A 75 6.18 18.78 8.60
C TRP A 75 5.72 19.09 10.02
N THR A 76 6.30 20.10 10.67
CA THR A 76 5.91 20.52 12.02
C THR A 76 4.55 21.20 11.98
N GLU A 77 4.32 22.08 10.99
CA GLU A 77 3.01 22.67 10.76
C GLU A 77 1.98 21.59 10.43
N ALA A 78 2.30 20.69 9.49
CA ALA A 78 1.41 19.59 9.10
C ALA A 78 0.99 18.72 10.29
N GLU A 79 1.94 18.33 11.15
CA GLU A 79 1.65 17.54 12.36
C GLU A 79 0.82 18.32 13.39
N SER A 80 1.12 19.61 13.57
CA SER A 80 0.36 20.47 14.50
C SER A 80 -1.07 20.70 14.04
N SER A 81 -1.33 20.65 12.73
CA SER A 81 -2.65 20.84 12.12
C SER A 81 -3.61 19.65 12.33
N LEU A 82 -3.10 18.50 12.78
CA LEU A 82 -3.91 17.29 12.97
C LEU A 82 -4.85 17.43 14.18
N GLU A 83 -6.15 17.34 13.93
CA GLU A 83 -7.20 17.23 14.94
C GLU A 83 -7.41 15.76 15.33
N VAL A 84 -6.49 15.22 16.13
CA VAL A 84 -6.50 13.81 16.56
C VAL A 84 -6.35 13.68 18.06
N ASP A 85 -6.76 12.52 18.60
CA ASP A 85 -6.55 12.18 20.01
C ASP A 85 -5.05 12.00 20.30
N ARG A 86 -4.47 12.95 21.05
CA ARG A 86 -3.06 12.95 21.47
C ARG A 86 -2.82 12.23 22.80
N SER A 87 -3.84 11.58 23.39
CA SER A 87 -3.68 10.75 24.58
C SER A 87 -3.04 9.40 24.27
N VAL A 88 -3.09 8.98 23.01
CA VAL A 88 -2.45 7.74 22.53
C VAL A 88 -1.05 8.06 22.05
N ASP A 89 -0.05 7.55 22.79
CA ASP A 89 1.35 7.70 22.45
C ASP A 89 1.73 6.99 21.14
N GLU A 90 2.82 7.46 20.54
CA GLU A 90 3.43 6.82 19.38
C GLU A 90 3.86 5.37 19.65
N VAL A 91 3.71 4.53 18.62
CA VAL A 91 4.10 3.13 18.68
C VAL A 91 5.62 2.99 18.63
N LYS A 92 6.22 2.58 19.76
CA LYS A 92 7.68 2.46 19.89
C LYS A 92 8.33 1.32 19.09
N TRP A 93 7.59 0.26 18.80
CA TRP A 93 8.13 -0.94 18.16
C TRP A 93 8.07 -0.92 16.61
N ALA A 94 7.20 -0.08 16.04
CA ALA A 94 6.93 -0.01 14.60
C ALA A 94 7.46 1.31 14.04
N LYS A 95 8.77 1.36 13.72
CA LYS A 95 9.35 2.54 13.06
C LYS A 95 8.72 2.71 11.66
N PRO A 96 8.22 3.89 11.29
CA PRO A 96 7.56 4.09 10.00
C PRO A 96 8.55 4.07 8.82
N GLY A 97 8.02 3.96 7.60
CA GLY A 97 8.75 4.08 6.34
C GLY A 97 9.21 2.76 5.72
N THR A 98 9.49 2.80 4.42
CA THR A 98 9.81 1.63 3.57
C THR A 98 10.97 0.80 4.12
N ARG A 99 12.04 1.47 4.59
CA ARG A 99 13.23 0.77 5.07
C ARG A 99 12.92 -0.11 6.30
N ALA A 100 12.22 0.45 7.27
CA ALA A 100 11.85 -0.27 8.49
C ALA A 100 10.89 -1.43 8.20
N GLY A 101 9.98 -1.27 7.23
CA GLY A 101 9.08 -2.34 6.79
C GLY A 101 9.83 -3.51 6.14
N LEU A 102 10.81 -3.22 5.29
CA LEU A 102 11.67 -4.25 4.69
C LEU A 102 12.54 -4.95 5.73
N ASP A 103 13.10 -4.21 6.70
CA ASP A 103 13.88 -4.79 7.79
C ASP A 103 13.00 -5.70 8.69
N MET A 104 11.74 -5.32 8.94
CA MET A 104 10.76 -6.16 9.66
C MET A 104 10.40 -7.43 8.87
N LEU A 105 10.21 -7.32 7.55
CA LEU A 105 9.96 -8.46 6.67
C LEU A 105 11.13 -9.44 6.73
N GLN A 106 12.36 -8.95 6.56
CA GLN A 106 13.57 -9.78 6.64
C GLN A 106 13.67 -10.51 7.98
N SER A 107 13.46 -9.78 9.09
CA SER A 107 13.42 -10.37 10.44
C SER A 107 12.35 -11.46 10.58
N PHE A 108 11.16 -11.27 10.01
CA PHE A 108 10.11 -12.29 9.99
C PHE A 108 10.55 -13.54 9.23
N LEU A 109 11.08 -13.38 8.02
CA LEU A 109 11.53 -14.50 7.18
C LEU A 109 12.62 -15.33 7.87
N ASP A 110 13.63 -14.67 8.45
CA ASP A 110 14.79 -15.35 9.03
C ASP A 110 14.47 -16.05 10.37
N LYS A 111 13.62 -15.45 11.19
CA LYS A 111 13.46 -15.87 12.60
C LYS A 111 12.12 -16.52 12.90
N ARG A 112 11.03 -16.07 12.28
CA ARG A 112 9.65 -16.34 12.73
C ARG A 112 8.77 -17.08 11.74
N LEU A 113 9.08 -17.04 10.44
CA LEU A 113 8.30 -17.73 9.41
C LEU A 113 8.16 -19.24 9.70
N LYS A 114 9.22 -19.87 10.20
CA LYS A 114 9.23 -21.28 10.64
C LYS A 114 8.25 -21.59 11.78
N LEU A 115 7.90 -20.60 12.60
CA LEU A 115 6.96 -20.72 13.71
C LEU A 115 5.53 -20.39 13.27
N PHE A 116 5.35 -19.58 12.23
CA PHE A 116 4.06 -19.01 11.86
C PHE A 116 2.97 -20.07 11.67
N GLY A 117 3.27 -21.16 10.96
CA GLY A 117 2.29 -22.22 10.68
C GLY A 117 1.67 -22.84 11.94
N SER A 118 2.48 -23.12 12.96
CA SER A 118 2.03 -23.77 14.20
C SER A 118 1.67 -22.80 15.32
N LYS A 119 2.19 -21.57 15.30
CA LYS A 119 2.11 -20.62 16.43
C LYS A 119 1.41 -19.30 16.14
N ARG A 120 0.90 -19.05 14.91
CA ARG A 120 0.18 -17.79 14.60
C ARG A 120 -1.04 -17.49 15.49
N ASN A 121 -1.62 -18.51 16.12
CA ASN A 121 -2.79 -18.36 17.01
C ASN A 121 -2.41 -18.36 18.50
N ASP A 122 -1.12 -18.41 18.84
CA ASP A 122 -0.62 -18.44 20.20
C ASP A 122 -0.10 -17.04 20.58
N PRO A 123 -0.86 -16.23 21.36
CA PRO A 123 -0.47 -14.85 21.66
C PRO A 123 0.76 -14.76 22.56
N THR A 124 1.19 -15.87 23.19
CA THR A 124 2.38 -15.89 24.03
C THR A 124 3.68 -16.02 23.22
N VAL A 125 3.57 -16.33 21.93
CA VAL A 125 4.71 -16.56 21.03
C VAL A 125 4.75 -15.45 19.99
N SER A 126 5.92 -14.84 19.80
CA SER A 126 6.16 -13.89 18.70
C SER A 126 6.29 -14.63 17.36
N ALA A 127 5.17 -15.12 16.83
CA ALA A 127 5.12 -15.89 15.59
C ALA A 127 4.63 -15.07 14.37
N LEU A 128 3.92 -13.96 14.60
CA LEU A 128 3.35 -13.12 13.54
C LEU A 128 4.42 -12.32 12.80
N SER A 129 4.10 -11.84 11.60
CA SER A 129 4.99 -10.99 10.81
C SER A 129 5.16 -9.60 11.40
N ASN A 130 4.13 -9.10 12.10
CA ASN A 130 4.00 -7.72 12.56
C ASN A 130 4.02 -6.69 11.42
N LEU A 131 3.79 -7.09 10.17
CA LEU A 131 3.88 -6.20 9.00
C LEU A 131 2.65 -5.31 8.76
N SER A 132 1.56 -5.51 9.50
CA SER A 132 0.32 -4.78 9.28
C SER A 132 0.43 -3.25 9.34
N PRO A 133 1.28 -2.62 10.17
CA PRO A 133 1.42 -1.16 10.15
C PRO A 133 1.96 -0.66 8.80
N TRP A 134 2.89 -1.38 8.18
CA TRP A 134 3.46 -0.98 6.89
C TRP A 134 2.48 -1.24 5.74
N PHE A 135 1.79 -2.39 5.72
CA PHE A 135 0.75 -2.64 4.73
C PHE A 135 -0.43 -1.67 4.85
N HIS A 136 -0.75 -1.17 6.04
CA HIS A 136 -1.82 -0.18 6.15
C HIS A 136 -1.49 1.15 5.45
N PHE A 137 -0.22 1.57 5.48
CA PHE A 137 0.22 2.87 4.97
C PHE A 137 0.94 2.81 3.59
N GLY A 138 1.05 1.62 2.98
CA GLY A 138 1.66 1.47 1.65
C GLY A 138 1.85 0.01 1.25
#